data_AF-A0A7S9GTF8-F1
#
_entry.id   AF-A0A7S9GTF8-F1
#
_cell.length_a   1.000
_cell.length_b   1.000
_cell.length_c   1.000
_cell.angle_alpha   90.00
_cell.angle_beta   90.00
_cell.angle_gamma   90.00
#
_symmetry.space_group_name_H-M   'P 1'
#
loop_
_entity.id
_entity.type
_entity.pdbx_description
1 polymer ?
#
loop_
_entity_poly.entity_id
_entity_poly.type
_entity_poly.pdbx_seq_one_letter_code
_entity_poly.pdbx_strand_id
1 'polypeptide(L)'
;MQDDCERIRKDLAELFSHAYGRDLDALLTARGRQLWIIGIDSKKREMVDVCGMIDPQLFDSKIRRTYDDTDAGFMADAHIPLGITDVKADCFLLNVEHFGKGRDFLHPLMVHELAHYLDQIGEDPAASDKDKNNAAAMLISMTPNVRNLPAHNHRWAQHLAVGARRLVTDGQSGHKTIREFAEAAIPWYDRRPRWDISIRE
;
A
#
# COMPACT_ATOMS: atom_id res chain seq x y z
N MET A 1 17.19 9.76 3.06
CA MET A 1 16.47 9.33 1.84
C MET A 1 16.79 7.88 1.48
N GLN A 2 18.04 7.51 1.17
CA GLN A 2 18.38 6.09 0.95
C GLN A 2 18.11 5.23 2.19
N ASP A 3 18.54 5.69 3.36
CA ASP A 3 18.23 5.05 4.65
C ASP A 3 16.72 4.94 4.94
N ASP A 4 15.94 5.92 4.48
CA ASP A 4 14.48 5.91 4.64
C ASP A 4 13.84 4.84 3.76
N CYS A 5 14.29 4.68 2.51
CA CYS A 5 13.81 3.64 1.61
C CYS A 5 14.10 2.24 2.15
N GLU A 6 15.30 2.00 2.67
CA GLU A 6 15.67 0.73 3.30
C GLU A 6 14.81 0.45 4.54
N ARG A 7 14.57 1.48 5.36
CA ARG A 7 13.66 1.38 6.50
C ARG A 7 12.23 1.05 6.07
N ILE A 8 11.69 1.74 5.08
CA ILE A 8 10.33 1.49 4.56
C ILE A 8 10.23 0.07 3.99
N ARG A 9 11.24 -0.41 3.24
CA ARG A 9 11.29 -1.78 2.73
C ARG A 9 11.25 -2.79 3.88
N LYS A 10 12.07 -2.56 4.90
CA LYS A 10 12.14 -3.41 6.09
C LYS A 10 10.80 -3.42 6.83
N ASP A 11 10.20 -2.25 7.06
CA ASP A 11 8.91 -2.12 7.72
C ASP A 11 7.80 -2.85 6.93
N LEU A 12 7.77 -2.75 5.59
CA LEU A 12 6.85 -3.51 4.73
C LEU A 12 7.01 -5.02 4.89
N ALA A 13 8.26 -5.52 4.86
CA ALA A 13 8.54 -6.94 5.00
C ALA A 13 8.18 -7.47 6.41
N GLU A 14 8.53 -6.72 7.46
CA GLU A 14 8.17 -7.02 8.85
C GLU A 14 6.64 -7.07 9.02
N LEU A 15 5.94 -6.03 8.54
CA LEU A 15 4.47 -5.97 8.61
C LEU A 15 3.83 -7.10 7.81
N PHE A 16 4.33 -7.43 6.62
CA PHE A 16 3.78 -8.52 5.83
C PHE A 16 3.91 -9.87 6.55
N SER A 17 5.05 -10.10 7.17
CA SER A 17 5.32 -11.30 7.98
C SER A 17 4.39 -11.37 9.20
N HIS A 18 4.31 -10.30 10.00
CA HIS A 18 3.49 -10.32 11.22
C HIS A 18 1.98 -10.30 10.94
N ALA A 19 1.54 -9.49 9.98
CA ALA A 19 0.12 -9.37 9.63
C ALA A 19 -0.38 -10.60 8.87
N TYR A 20 0.41 -11.19 7.97
CA TYR A 20 -0.09 -12.21 7.04
C TYR A 20 0.60 -13.56 7.19
N GLY A 21 1.66 -13.67 7.99
CA GLY A 21 2.42 -14.92 8.19
C GLY A 21 3.20 -15.32 6.95
N ARG A 22 3.66 -14.34 6.16
CA ARG A 22 4.24 -14.55 4.82
C ARG A 22 5.50 -13.74 4.63
N ASP A 23 6.41 -14.25 3.80
CA ASP A 23 7.61 -13.54 3.38
C ASP A 23 7.32 -12.74 2.10
N LEU A 24 7.47 -11.41 2.17
CA LEU A 24 7.20 -10.50 1.05
C LEU A 24 8.20 -10.71 -0.09
N ASP A 25 9.49 -10.84 0.21
CA ASP A 25 10.54 -11.03 -0.80
C ASP A 25 10.39 -12.39 -1.49
N ALA A 26 10.00 -13.44 -0.74
CA ALA A 26 9.70 -14.75 -1.32
C ALA A 26 8.47 -14.69 -2.24
N LEU A 27 7.40 -13.96 -1.85
CA LEU A 27 6.21 -13.78 -2.67
C LEU A 27 6.52 -13.03 -3.97
N LEU A 28 7.29 -11.94 -3.88
CA LEU A 28 7.75 -11.16 -5.03
C LEU A 28 8.60 -12.02 -5.97
N THR A 29 9.55 -12.78 -5.42
CA THR A 29 10.40 -13.70 -6.18
C THR A 29 9.59 -14.77 -6.90
N ALA A 30 8.60 -15.38 -6.22
CA ALA A 30 7.71 -16.37 -6.83
C ALA A 30 6.89 -15.80 -7.99
N ARG A 31 6.53 -14.51 -7.92
CA ARG A 31 5.85 -13.79 -9.01
C ARG A 31 6.80 -13.27 -10.08
N GLY A 32 8.12 -13.40 -9.91
CA GLY A 32 9.12 -12.79 -10.77
C GLY A 32 9.00 -11.27 -10.79
N ARG A 33 8.87 -10.66 -9.61
CA ARG A 33 8.71 -9.22 -9.41
C ARG A 33 9.83 -8.67 -8.53
N GLN A 34 10.26 -7.46 -8.85
CA GLN A 34 11.01 -6.62 -7.91
C GLN A 34 10.03 -5.74 -7.11
N LEU A 35 10.43 -5.33 -5.91
CA LEU A 35 9.72 -4.28 -5.17
C LEU A 35 10.40 -2.93 -5.40
N TRP A 36 9.63 -1.98 -5.92
CA TRP A 36 9.99 -0.57 -5.95
C TRP A 36 9.29 0.19 -4.85
N ILE A 37 10.02 1.16 -4.29
CA ILE A 37 9.52 2.15 -3.36
C ILE A 37 9.73 3.49 -4.07
N ILE A 38 8.64 4.19 -4.33
CA ILE A 38 8.66 5.45 -5.08
C ILE A 38 8.03 6.52 -4.20
N GLY A 39 8.68 7.68 -4.12
CA GLY A 39 8.09 8.84 -3.48
C GLY A 39 7.11 9.53 -4.42
N ILE A 40 6.04 10.10 -3.87
CA ILE A 40 5.16 11.01 -4.61
C ILE A 40 5.15 12.37 -3.94
N ASP A 41 5.23 13.44 -4.72
CA ASP A 41 4.93 14.80 -4.26
C ASP A 41 3.49 15.11 -4.67
N SER A 42 2.54 14.96 -3.74
CA SER A 42 1.12 15.13 -4.05
C SER A 42 0.73 16.57 -4.40
N LYS A 43 1.51 17.57 -3.94
CA LYS A 43 1.29 18.99 -4.26
C LYS A 43 1.60 19.28 -5.71
N LYS A 44 2.63 18.64 -6.25
CA LYS A 44 3.04 18.76 -7.66
C LYS A 44 2.51 17.64 -8.55
N ARG A 45 1.93 16.60 -7.96
CA ARG A 45 1.43 15.38 -8.64
C ARG A 45 2.51 14.70 -9.48
N GLU A 46 3.72 14.62 -8.94
CA GLU A 46 4.88 14.01 -9.59
C GLU A 46 5.42 12.81 -8.80
N MET A 47 6.01 11.85 -9.52
CA MET A 47 6.86 10.85 -8.87
C MET A 47 8.23 11.42 -8.62
N VAL A 48 8.78 11.05 -7.48
CA VAL A 48 10.14 11.33 -7.07
C VAL A 48 10.80 9.98 -6.87
N ASP A 49 11.85 9.70 -7.64
CA ASP A 49 12.71 8.56 -7.32
C ASP A 49 13.55 8.93 -6.10
N VAL A 50 13.03 8.59 -4.92
CA VAL A 50 13.67 8.86 -3.63
C VAL A 50 14.74 7.81 -3.30
N CYS A 51 14.64 6.63 -3.93
CA CYS A 51 15.46 5.47 -3.60
C CYS A 51 16.58 5.22 -4.61
N GLY A 52 16.63 5.99 -5.71
CA GLY A 52 17.60 5.80 -6.79
C GLY A 52 17.46 4.43 -7.46
N MET A 53 16.28 3.82 -7.36
CA MET A 53 16.04 2.44 -7.81
C MET A 53 15.57 2.37 -9.24
N ILE A 54 15.14 3.49 -9.83
CA ILE A 54 14.57 3.50 -11.17
C ILE A 54 15.44 4.36 -12.07
N ASP A 55 16.13 3.69 -12.99
CA ASP A 55 16.86 4.37 -14.04
C ASP A 55 15.86 5.24 -14.85
N PRO A 56 16.06 6.58 -14.89
CA PRO A 56 15.20 7.48 -15.66
C PRO A 56 15.07 7.10 -17.14
N GLN A 57 16.04 6.38 -17.70
CA GLN A 57 16.01 5.90 -19.09
C GLN A 57 14.99 4.79 -19.33
N LEU A 58 14.53 4.09 -18.28
CA LEU A 58 13.53 3.03 -18.38
C LEU A 58 12.11 3.57 -18.61
N PHE A 59 11.90 4.87 -18.44
CA PHE A 59 10.60 5.48 -18.61
C PHE A 59 10.36 5.90 -20.06
N ASP A 60 9.27 5.42 -20.65
CA ASP A 60 8.79 5.99 -21.91
C ASP A 60 8.43 7.48 -21.71
N SER A 61 9.10 8.36 -22.48
CA SER A 61 8.92 9.81 -22.44
C SER A 61 7.57 10.27 -23.03
N LYS A 62 6.89 9.41 -23.79
CA LYS A 62 5.54 9.64 -24.33
C LYS A 62 4.46 9.41 -23.27
N ILE A 63 4.79 8.77 -22.15
CA ILE A 63 3.81 8.44 -21.12
C ILE A 63 3.80 9.56 -20.07
N ARG A 64 2.67 10.27 -19.96
CA ARG A 64 2.39 11.20 -18.87
C ARG A 64 1.89 10.40 -17.67
N ARG A 65 2.60 10.54 -16.56
CA ARG A 65 2.31 9.84 -15.31
C ARG A 65 1.76 10.87 -14.34
N THR A 66 0.47 10.80 -14.05
CA THR A 66 -0.19 11.66 -13.08
C THR A 66 -0.74 10.83 -11.93
N TYR A 67 -0.63 11.38 -10.73
CA TYR A 67 -1.07 10.73 -9.51
C TYR A 67 -2.09 11.63 -8.82
N ASP A 68 -3.17 11.03 -8.35
CA ASP A 68 -4.09 11.69 -7.43
C ASP A 68 -3.43 11.94 -6.07
N ASP A 69 -3.96 12.95 -5.37
CA ASP A 69 -3.53 13.34 -4.03
C ASP A 69 -3.82 12.21 -3.04
N THR A 70 -2.78 11.47 -2.64
CA THR A 70 -2.84 10.34 -1.71
C THR A 70 -1.62 10.32 -0.78
N ASP A 71 -1.78 9.65 0.36
CA ASP A 71 -0.72 9.43 1.34
C ASP A 71 0.17 8.23 0.96
N ALA A 72 -0.39 7.17 0.39
CA ALA A 72 0.34 5.97 -0.02
C ALA A 72 -0.41 5.16 -1.09
N GLY A 73 0.24 4.12 -1.61
CA GLY A 73 -0.36 3.19 -2.57
C GLY A 73 0.45 1.91 -2.71
N PHE A 74 -0.16 0.74 -2.84
CA PHE A 74 0.57 -0.47 -3.30
C PHE A 74 -0.10 -1.09 -4.52
N MET A 75 0.67 -1.16 -5.60
CA MET A 75 0.23 -1.68 -6.89
C MET A 75 1.03 -2.90 -7.32
N ALA A 76 0.29 -3.97 -7.62
CA ALA A 76 0.82 -5.12 -8.35
C ALA A 76 1.02 -4.77 -9.83
N ASP A 77 2.06 -5.33 -10.43
CA ASP A 77 2.39 -5.13 -11.84
C ASP A 77 2.56 -3.64 -12.23
N ALA A 78 3.01 -2.82 -11.29
CA ALA A 78 3.17 -1.37 -11.41
C ALA A 78 4.03 -0.93 -12.61
N HIS A 79 4.96 -1.77 -13.06
CA HIS A 79 5.75 -1.54 -14.27
C HIS A 79 4.89 -1.27 -15.52
N ILE A 80 3.70 -1.87 -15.64
CA ILE A 80 2.77 -1.65 -16.75
C ILE A 80 2.25 -0.19 -16.76
N PRO A 81 1.56 0.29 -15.71
CA PRO A 81 1.11 1.68 -15.65
C PRO A 81 2.28 2.68 -15.64
N LEU A 82 3.44 2.32 -15.08
CA LEU A 82 4.63 3.16 -15.12
C LEU A 82 5.27 3.25 -16.52
N GLY A 83 4.84 2.42 -17.47
CA GLY A 83 5.41 2.41 -18.82
C GLY A 83 6.87 1.95 -18.83
N ILE A 84 7.21 1.00 -17.97
CA ILE A 84 8.54 0.37 -17.86
C ILE A 84 8.39 -1.07 -18.31
N THR A 85 8.99 -1.42 -19.45
CA THR A 85 8.82 -2.75 -20.07
C THR A 85 9.93 -3.74 -19.71
N ASP A 86 11.10 -3.24 -19.32
CA ASP A 86 12.31 -4.05 -19.20
C ASP A 86 12.41 -4.73 -17.83
N VAL A 87 11.69 -4.23 -16.83
CA VAL A 87 11.66 -4.76 -15.47
C VAL A 87 10.22 -5.00 -15.04
N LYS A 88 9.95 -6.19 -14.52
CA LYS A 88 8.66 -6.50 -13.89
C LYS A 88 8.74 -6.16 -12.40
N ALA A 89 7.96 -5.18 -12.00
CA ALA A 89 7.95 -4.71 -10.63
C ALA A 89 6.53 -4.49 -10.10
N ASP A 90 6.41 -4.68 -8.79
CA ASP A 90 5.34 -4.15 -7.96
C ASP A 90 5.86 -2.89 -7.25
N CYS A 91 4.98 -1.96 -6.91
CA CYS A 91 5.39 -0.67 -6.39
C CYS A 91 4.61 -0.29 -5.14
N PHE A 92 5.33 0.08 -4.09
CA PHE A 92 4.83 0.85 -2.96
C PHE A 92 5.13 2.34 -3.18
N LEU A 93 4.08 3.15 -3.25
CA LEU A 93 4.14 4.60 -3.27
C LEU A 93 3.94 5.14 -1.86
N LEU A 94 4.69 6.17 -1.52
CA LEU A 94 4.51 6.92 -0.28
C LEU A 94 4.68 8.40 -0.56
N ASN A 95 3.82 9.25 0.00
CA ASN A 95 4.02 10.68 -0.09
C ASN A 95 5.32 11.07 0.61
N VAL A 96 6.15 11.87 -0.06
CA VAL A 96 7.48 12.27 0.45
C VAL A 96 7.39 12.95 1.82
N GLU A 97 6.27 13.61 2.13
CA GLU A 97 6.03 14.24 3.44
C GLU A 97 5.89 13.22 4.59
N HIS A 98 5.63 11.95 4.27
CA HIS A 98 5.43 10.87 5.24
C HIS A 98 6.69 10.02 5.49
N PHE A 99 7.75 10.17 4.68
CA PHE A 99 8.98 9.38 4.84
C PHE A 99 9.65 9.55 6.22
N GLY A 100 9.50 10.72 6.85
CA GLY A 100 10.05 10.99 8.18
C GLY A 100 9.10 10.65 9.35
N LYS A 101 7.90 10.12 9.07
CA LYS A 101 6.91 9.84 10.12
C LYS A 101 7.26 8.56 10.89
N GLY A 102 6.84 8.50 12.15
CA GLY A 102 7.05 7.35 13.01
C GLY A 102 6.18 6.15 12.64
N ARG A 103 6.53 4.99 13.20
CA ARG A 103 5.86 3.70 12.96
C ARG A 103 4.36 3.73 13.29
N ASP A 104 3.95 4.44 14.34
CA ASP A 104 2.53 4.55 14.71
C ASP A 104 1.67 5.21 13.62
N PHE A 105 2.25 6.11 12.82
CA PHE A 105 1.57 6.68 11.66
C PHE A 105 1.70 5.77 10.42
N LEU A 106 2.91 5.29 10.15
CA LEU A 106 3.20 4.58 8.90
C LEU A 106 2.65 3.15 8.85
N HIS A 107 2.68 2.41 9.95
CA HIS A 107 2.31 0.99 9.94
C HIS A 107 0.83 0.77 9.58
N PRO A 108 -0.15 1.51 10.14
CA PRO A 108 -1.54 1.40 9.72
C PRO A 108 -1.72 1.65 8.21
N LEU A 109 -1.09 2.72 7.70
CA LEU A 109 -1.13 3.08 6.29
C LEU A 109 -0.49 2.00 5.39
N MET A 110 0.66 1.44 5.78
CA MET A 110 1.29 0.35 5.05
C MET A 110 0.43 -0.92 5.03
N VAL A 111 -0.22 -1.25 6.15
CA VAL A 111 -1.09 -2.43 6.22
C VAL A 111 -2.36 -2.26 5.39
N HIS A 112 -2.92 -1.05 5.36
CA HIS A 112 -3.98 -0.67 4.42
C HIS A 112 -3.57 -1.00 2.98
N GLU A 113 -2.39 -0.54 2.58
CA GLU A 113 -1.92 -0.73 1.21
C GLU A 113 -1.52 -2.17 0.90
N LEU A 114 -0.93 -2.89 1.86
CA LEU A 114 -0.68 -4.33 1.73
C LEU A 114 -1.98 -5.13 1.57
N ALA A 115 -3.07 -4.73 2.23
CA ALA A 115 -4.38 -5.34 2.04
C ALA A 115 -4.88 -5.15 0.61
N HIS A 116 -4.67 -3.96 0.01
CA HIS A 116 -4.97 -3.73 -1.40
C HIS A 116 -4.10 -4.56 -2.33
N TYR A 117 -2.82 -4.67 -2.04
CA TYR A 117 -1.90 -5.47 -2.82
C TYR A 117 -2.30 -6.94 -2.84
N LEU A 118 -2.61 -7.53 -1.68
CA LEU A 118 -3.07 -8.92 -1.56
C LEU A 118 -4.35 -9.19 -2.35
N ASP A 119 -5.31 -8.25 -2.32
CA ASP A 119 -6.54 -8.34 -3.11
C ASP A 119 -6.25 -8.34 -4.62
N GLN A 120 -5.37 -7.45 -5.09
CA GLN A 120 -4.97 -7.36 -6.51
C GLN A 120 -4.34 -8.64 -7.03
N ILE A 121 -3.51 -9.31 -6.21
CA ILE A 121 -2.80 -10.53 -6.61
C ILE A 121 -3.60 -11.81 -6.33
N GLY A 122 -4.85 -11.66 -5.85
CA GLY A 122 -5.76 -12.77 -5.64
C GLY A 122 -5.39 -13.67 -4.46
N GLU A 123 -4.66 -13.16 -3.47
CA GLU A 123 -4.31 -13.93 -2.28
C GLU A 123 -5.48 -14.10 -1.31
N ASP A 124 -5.60 -15.26 -0.68
CA ASP A 124 -6.63 -15.50 0.33
C ASP A 124 -6.17 -14.91 1.69
N PRO A 125 -6.98 -14.05 2.34
CA PRO A 125 -6.68 -13.55 3.67
C PRO A 125 -6.67 -14.64 4.75
N ALA A 126 -7.21 -15.83 4.49
CA ALA A 126 -7.50 -16.88 5.48
C ALA A 126 -8.26 -16.31 6.69
N ALA A 127 -9.27 -15.46 6.40
CA ALA A 127 -10.00 -14.69 7.40
C ALA A 127 -10.85 -15.59 8.31
N SER A 128 -10.63 -15.47 9.62
CA SER A 128 -11.51 -16.09 10.62
C SER A 128 -12.87 -15.40 10.67
N ASP A 129 -13.85 -15.98 11.36
CA ASP A 129 -15.15 -15.32 11.51
C ASP A 129 -15.07 -14.00 12.29
N LYS A 130 -14.09 -13.87 13.21
CA LYS A 130 -13.79 -12.59 13.87
C LYS A 130 -13.31 -11.55 12.86
N ASP A 131 -12.46 -11.95 11.90
CA ASP A 131 -11.94 -11.07 10.86
C ASP A 131 -13.05 -10.62 9.91
N LYS A 132 -13.95 -11.52 9.52
CA LYS A 132 -15.13 -11.20 8.70
C LYS A 132 -16.07 -10.21 9.40
N ASN A 133 -16.30 -10.40 10.70
CA ASN A 133 -17.13 -9.49 11.50
C ASN A 133 -16.48 -8.10 11.62
N ASN A 134 -15.16 -8.05 11.87
CA ASN A 134 -14.41 -6.80 11.90
C ASN A 134 -14.44 -6.09 10.55
N ALA A 135 -14.23 -6.81 9.44
CA ALA A 135 -14.30 -6.27 8.09
C ALA A 135 -15.67 -5.66 7.77
N ALA A 136 -16.75 -6.35 8.14
CA ALA A 136 -18.10 -5.82 7.99
C ALA A 136 -18.32 -4.54 8.82
N ALA A 137 -17.86 -4.51 10.07
CA ALA A 137 -17.95 -3.34 10.93
C ALA A 137 -17.16 -2.15 10.37
N MET A 138 -15.93 -2.39 9.88
CA MET A 138 -15.09 -1.37 9.23
C MET A 138 -15.84 -0.74 8.05
N LEU A 139 -16.35 -1.56 7.12
CA LEU A 139 -17.08 -1.07 5.94
C LEU A 139 -18.34 -0.26 6.30
N ILE A 140 -19.04 -0.63 7.38
CA ILE A 140 -20.21 0.11 7.85
C ILE A 140 -19.82 1.46 8.46
N SER A 141 -18.69 1.53 9.18
CA SER A 141 -18.21 2.75 9.82
C SER A 141 -17.57 3.77 8.88
N MET A 142 -17.18 3.36 7.67
CA MET A 142 -16.57 4.26 6.68
C MET A 142 -17.56 5.33 6.22
N THR A 143 -17.05 6.54 6.01
CA THR A 143 -17.83 7.59 5.35
C THR A 143 -18.22 7.14 3.94
N PRO A 144 -19.38 7.54 3.40
CA PRO A 144 -19.83 7.07 2.08
C PRO A 144 -18.83 7.31 0.95
N ASN A 145 -18.10 8.44 0.99
CA ASN A 145 -17.11 8.78 -0.04
C ASN A 145 -15.88 7.87 -0.01
N VAL A 146 -15.51 7.34 1.16
CA VAL A 146 -14.44 6.35 1.31
C VAL A 146 -14.97 4.96 0.99
N ARG A 147 -16.13 4.59 1.55
CA ARG A 147 -16.75 3.27 1.38
C ARG A 147 -17.08 2.94 -0.08
N ASN A 148 -17.56 3.92 -0.85
CA ASN A 148 -18.00 3.70 -2.24
C ASN A 148 -16.86 3.66 -3.25
N LEU A 149 -15.61 3.74 -2.81
CA LEU A 149 -14.46 3.50 -3.67
C LEU A 149 -14.45 2.02 -4.10
N PRO A 150 -14.33 1.70 -5.40
CA PRO A 150 -14.33 0.31 -5.87
C PRO A 150 -13.26 -0.58 -5.22
N ALA A 151 -12.18 0.05 -4.74
CA ALA A 151 -11.08 -0.63 -4.07
C ALA A 151 -11.42 -1.08 -2.64
N HIS A 152 -12.34 -0.40 -1.95
CA HIS A 152 -12.77 -0.75 -0.58
C HIS A 152 -13.85 -1.84 -0.60
N ASN A 153 -13.53 -2.94 -1.26
CA ASN A 153 -14.41 -4.08 -1.39
C ASN A 153 -14.35 -4.99 -0.15
N HIS A 154 -15.21 -6.02 -0.12
CA HIS A 154 -15.30 -6.92 1.02
C HIS A 154 -14.00 -7.71 1.27
N ARG A 155 -13.30 -8.13 0.21
CA ARG A 155 -12.08 -8.92 0.31
C ARG A 155 -10.92 -8.09 0.85
N TRP A 156 -10.74 -6.87 0.35
CA TRP A 156 -9.80 -5.91 0.92
C TRP A 156 -10.06 -5.69 2.42
N ALA A 157 -11.31 -5.44 2.81
CA ALA A 157 -11.66 -5.20 4.21
C ALA A 157 -11.32 -6.42 5.10
N GLN A 158 -11.44 -7.64 4.57
CA GLN A 158 -11.01 -8.86 5.26
C GLN A 158 -9.49 -8.92 5.42
N HIS A 159 -8.70 -8.61 4.38
CA HIS A 159 -7.24 -8.52 4.49
C HIS A 159 -6.83 -7.51 5.58
N LEU A 160 -7.42 -6.32 5.54
CA LEU A 160 -7.14 -5.28 6.53
C LEU A 160 -7.54 -5.71 7.94
N ALA A 161 -8.70 -6.35 8.11
CA ALA A 161 -9.14 -6.87 9.41
C ALA A 161 -8.20 -7.95 9.96
N VAL A 162 -7.71 -8.87 9.12
CA VAL A 162 -6.72 -9.88 9.50
C VAL A 162 -5.43 -9.22 9.97
N GLY A 163 -4.89 -8.28 9.18
CA GLY A 163 -3.65 -7.59 9.50
C GLY A 163 -3.75 -6.76 10.78
N ALA A 164 -4.79 -5.93 10.88
CA ALA A 164 -5.07 -5.11 12.06
C ALA A 164 -5.22 -5.98 13.32
N ARG A 165 -5.99 -7.08 13.25
CA ARG A 165 -6.17 -7.98 14.39
C ARG A 165 -4.83 -8.56 14.84
N ARG A 166 -4.09 -9.21 13.94
CA ARG A 166 -2.84 -9.93 14.31
C ARG A 166 -1.80 -8.96 14.86
N LEU A 167 -1.61 -7.81 14.23
CA LEU A 167 -0.65 -6.81 14.72
C LEU A 167 -1.01 -6.27 16.11
N VAL A 168 -2.29 -6.00 16.36
CA VAL A 168 -2.74 -5.52 17.68
C VAL A 168 -2.68 -6.63 18.73
N THR A 169 -3.14 -7.85 18.41
CA THR A 169 -3.17 -8.95 19.40
C THR A 169 -1.78 -9.44 19.77
N ASP A 170 -0.83 -9.36 18.83
CA ASP A 170 0.52 -9.90 19.00
C ASP A 170 1.50 -8.83 19.48
N GLY A 171 1.00 -7.62 19.83
CA GLY A 171 1.80 -6.52 20.36
C GLY A 171 2.77 -5.89 19.36
N GLN A 172 2.51 -6.05 18.05
CA GLN A 172 3.33 -5.52 16.96
C GLN A 172 2.86 -4.12 16.49
N SER A 173 1.98 -3.48 17.25
CA SER A 173 1.45 -2.14 16.99
C SER A 173 1.43 -1.31 18.26
N GLY A 174 1.67 0.00 18.14
CA GLY A 174 1.47 0.96 19.24
C GLY A 174 -0.01 1.21 19.58
N HIS A 175 -0.94 0.74 18.74
CA HIS A 175 -2.39 0.88 18.94
C HIS A 175 -2.90 -0.18 19.92
N LYS A 176 -3.82 0.21 20.81
CA LYS A 176 -4.33 -0.68 21.86
C LYS A 176 -5.52 -1.52 21.39
N THR A 177 -6.21 -1.08 20.35
CA THR A 177 -7.38 -1.77 19.82
C THR A 177 -7.35 -1.88 18.31
N ILE A 178 -8.03 -2.91 17.78
CA ILE A 178 -8.23 -3.09 16.33
C ILE A 178 -8.94 -1.88 15.73
N ARG A 179 -9.85 -1.26 16.50
CA ARG A 179 -10.58 -0.06 16.08
C ARG A 179 -9.64 1.14 15.91
N GLU A 180 -8.80 1.42 16.91
CA GLU A 180 -7.81 2.51 16.82
C GLU A 180 -6.88 2.30 15.62
N PHE A 181 -6.41 1.07 15.41
CA PHE A 181 -5.59 0.74 14.26
C PHE A 181 -6.33 0.98 12.93
N ALA A 182 -7.58 0.53 12.83
CA ALA A 182 -8.38 0.67 11.61
C ALA A 182 -8.74 2.12 11.30
N GLU A 183 -9.03 2.94 12.32
CA GLU A 183 -9.26 4.38 12.16
C GLU A 183 -8.00 5.12 11.67
N ALA A 184 -6.81 4.67 12.12
CA ALA A 184 -5.54 5.19 11.62
C ALA A 184 -5.20 4.67 10.20
N ALA A 185 -5.57 3.43 9.89
CA ALA A 185 -5.35 2.83 8.57
C ALA A 185 -6.30 3.36 7.50
N ILE A 186 -7.48 3.87 7.88
CA ILE A 186 -8.54 4.31 6.97
C ILE A 186 -9.04 5.68 7.45
N PRO A 187 -8.25 6.75 7.31
CA PRO A 187 -8.68 8.08 7.71
C PRO A 187 -9.92 8.53 6.94
N TRP A 188 -10.71 9.44 7.50
CA TRP A 188 -11.94 9.92 6.86
C TRP A 188 -11.72 10.60 5.49
N TYR A 189 -10.50 11.09 5.26
CA TYR A 189 -10.04 11.72 4.03
C TYR A 189 -9.32 10.75 3.09
N ASP A 190 -9.30 9.46 3.43
CA ASP A 190 -8.60 8.43 2.67
C ASP A 190 -9.01 8.48 1.18
N ARG A 191 -7.99 8.65 0.35
CA ARG A 191 -8.09 8.75 -1.10
C ARG A 191 -7.09 7.76 -1.66
N ARG A 192 -7.58 6.72 -2.32
CA ARG A 192 -6.71 5.83 -3.08
C ARG A 192 -6.06 6.59 -4.24
N PRO A 193 -4.81 6.28 -4.61
CA PRO A 193 -4.26 6.73 -5.88
C PRO A 193 -5.13 6.20 -7.04
N ARG A 194 -5.68 7.11 -7.85
CA ARG A 194 -5.89 6.80 -9.27
C ARG A 194 -4.59 7.06 -9.99
N TRP A 195 -4.18 6.04 -10.74
CA TRP A 195 -3.01 6.08 -11.56
C TRP A 195 -3.50 6.46 -12.95
N ASP A 196 -3.63 7.77 -13.17
CA ASP A 196 -4.02 8.26 -14.48
C ASP A 196 -2.77 8.40 -15.32
N ILE A 197 -2.64 7.47 -16.27
CA ILE A 197 -1.58 7.50 -17.26
C ILE A 197 -2.20 7.85 -18.60
N SER A 198 -1.75 8.96 -19.17
CA SER A 198 -2.16 9.42 -20.50
C SER A 198 -0.96 9.46 -21.43
N ILE A 199 -1.19 9.23 -22.72
CA ILE A 199 -0.17 9.44 -23.75
C ILE A 199 -0.05 10.96 -23.95
N ARG A 200 1.16 11.50 -23.94
CA ARG A 200 1.43 12.88 -24.37
C ARG A 200 1.11 12.97 -25.86
N GLU A 201 0.07 13.72 -26.21
CA GLU A 201 -0.22 14.13 -27.60
C GLU A 201 0.95 14.92 -28.20
#